data_AF-A0A6S7IY20-F1
#
_entry.id   AF-A0A6S7IY20-F1
#
_cell.length_a   1.000
_cell.length_b   1.000
_cell.length_c   1.000
_cell.angle_alpha   90.00
_cell.angle_beta   90.00
_cell.angle_gamma   90.00
#
_symmetry.space_group_name_H-M   'P 1'
#
loop_
_entity.id
_entity.type
_entity.pdbx_description
1 polymer ?
#
loop_
_entity_poly.entity_id
_entity_poly.type
_entity_poly.pdbx_seq_one_letter_code
_entity_poly.pdbx_strand_id
1 'polypeptide(L)'
;FIDSFLPEDYKDGNTIESDPAELIETAKRALAKGELEVAEKYSVKAMRTVMLDNSYKRNPEPYRYLAEVLERRAEDKNLELPRRQRFLLQAASLYNFVRNFLKTEDVEGELSKTLSKIVSRKLLDIQDNMVEMVGGNPLHCKFNSELKENELKNLRNEVKKSLESIECRRSSKNTESSNKCDVRQMLKDETEEIERLSDTISVGMKLFLATIINECLELLGTPPCDHEVIVLGSLARNEMTPYSDFEWAILTNSEEEECKVFFRNLTNLVHLQVGRVFVVV
;
A
#
# COMPACT_ATOMS: atom_id res chain seq x y z
N PHE A 1 -5.76 -9.68 1.36
CA PHE A 1 -4.80 -8.64 1.76
C PHE A 1 -4.67 -8.51 3.28
N ILE A 2 -5.74 -8.47 4.08
CA ILE A 2 -5.62 -8.44 5.57
C ILE A 2 -5.21 -9.82 6.13
N ASP A 3 -5.69 -10.92 5.55
CA ASP A 3 -5.32 -12.27 6.00
C ASP A 3 -3.84 -12.62 5.80
N SER A 4 -3.13 -11.95 4.88
CA SER A 4 -1.68 -12.11 4.70
C SER A 4 -0.84 -11.37 5.76
N PHE A 5 -1.47 -10.55 6.61
CA PHE A 5 -0.79 -9.78 7.66
C PHE A 5 -1.08 -10.27 9.08
N LEU A 6 -1.97 -11.25 9.28
CA LEU A 6 -2.29 -11.79 10.59
C LEU A 6 -1.30 -12.93 10.96
N PRO A 7 -0.75 -12.96 12.19
CA PRO A 7 0.04 -14.09 12.67
C PRO A 7 -0.75 -15.41 12.60
N GLU A 8 -0.09 -16.50 12.18
CA GLU A 8 -0.74 -17.81 12.01
C GLU A 8 -1.32 -18.39 13.31
N ASP A 9 -0.83 -17.94 14.47
CA ASP A 9 -1.18 -18.47 15.81
C ASP A 9 -2.60 -18.13 16.30
N TYR A 10 -3.39 -17.38 15.52
CA TYR A 10 -4.75 -16.95 15.91
C TYR A 10 -5.87 -17.59 15.07
N LYS A 11 -5.65 -18.81 14.56
CA LYS A 11 -6.64 -19.62 13.82
C LYS A 11 -7.61 -20.41 14.71
N ASP A 12 -7.52 -20.31 16.04
CA ASP A 12 -8.43 -21.03 16.93
C ASP A 12 -9.80 -20.34 17.07
N GLY A 13 -10.81 -21.06 16.60
CA GLY A 13 -12.22 -20.71 16.68
C GLY A 13 -12.74 -20.77 18.10
N ASN A 14 -13.12 -19.62 18.63
CA ASN A 14 -14.18 -19.53 19.62
C ASN A 14 -14.90 -18.19 19.48
N THR A 15 -15.91 -18.18 18.61
CA THR A 15 -16.84 -17.07 18.37
C THR A 15 -17.82 -16.98 19.54
N ILE A 16 -17.36 -16.37 20.64
CA ILE A 16 -18.27 -15.66 21.52
C ILE A 16 -18.49 -14.30 20.87
N GLU A 17 -19.71 -14.04 20.39
CA GLU A 17 -20.24 -12.76 19.93
C GLU A 17 -20.07 -11.73 21.06
N SER A 18 -18.88 -11.15 21.14
CA SER A 18 -18.62 -10.01 22.01
C SER A 18 -18.88 -8.74 21.18
N ASP A 19 -19.63 -7.79 21.75
CA ASP A 19 -19.91 -6.50 21.12
C ASP A 19 -18.58 -5.85 20.69
N PRO A 20 -18.41 -5.46 19.40
CA PRO A 20 -17.19 -4.82 18.93
C PRO A 20 -16.81 -3.58 19.74
N ALA A 21 -17.77 -2.83 20.29
CA ALA A 21 -17.48 -1.67 21.13
C ALA A 21 -16.75 -2.06 22.43
N GLU A 22 -17.15 -3.17 23.06
CA GLU A 22 -16.55 -3.66 24.29
C GLU A 22 -15.14 -4.22 24.06
N LEU A 23 -14.94 -4.87 22.91
CA LEU A 23 -13.62 -5.33 22.47
C LEU A 23 -12.66 -4.16 22.24
N ILE A 24 -13.14 -3.08 21.61
CA ILE A 24 -12.36 -1.87 21.36
C ILE A 24 -11.97 -1.19 22.68
N GLU A 25 -12.91 -1.03 23.61
CA GLU A 25 -12.63 -0.39 24.89
C GLU A 25 -11.66 -1.22 25.75
N THR A 26 -11.72 -2.55 25.62
CA THR A 26 -10.76 -3.45 26.27
C THR A 26 -9.36 -3.30 25.65
N ALA A 27 -9.26 -3.27 24.32
CA ALA A 27 -8.00 -3.03 23.62
C ALA A 27 -7.37 -1.69 23.99
N LYS A 28 -8.17 -0.62 24.03
CA LYS A 28 -7.75 0.73 24.43
C LYS A 28 -7.22 0.77 25.86
N ARG A 29 -7.91 0.13 26.82
CA ARG A 29 -7.45 0.05 28.21
C ARG A 29 -6.16 -0.75 28.34
N ALA A 30 -6.05 -1.88 27.67
CA ALA A 30 -4.82 -2.69 27.65
C ALA A 30 -3.64 -1.91 27.06
N LEU A 31 -3.88 -1.17 25.98
CA LEU A 31 -2.87 -0.31 25.36
C LEU A 31 -2.44 0.82 26.31
N ALA A 32 -3.36 1.45 27.04
CA ALA A 32 -3.02 2.46 28.04
C ALA A 32 -2.17 1.92 29.20
N LYS A 33 -2.34 0.64 29.55
CA LYS A 33 -1.55 -0.07 30.58
C LYS A 33 -0.21 -0.62 30.07
N GLY A 34 0.02 -0.62 28.76
CA GLY A 34 1.21 -1.23 28.15
C GLY A 34 1.12 -2.76 27.97
N GLU A 35 -0.07 -3.35 28.14
CA GLU A 35 -0.31 -4.79 27.95
C GLU A 35 -0.45 -5.12 26.46
N LEU A 36 0.67 -5.12 25.72
CA LEU A 36 0.68 -5.18 24.25
C LEU A 36 0.01 -6.44 23.68
N GLU A 37 0.22 -7.60 24.30
CA GLU A 37 -0.36 -8.88 23.86
C GLU A 37 -1.90 -8.87 23.98
N VAL A 38 -2.41 -8.33 25.07
CA VAL A 38 -3.84 -8.17 25.31
C VAL A 38 -4.41 -7.17 24.30
N ALA A 39 -3.76 -6.01 24.14
CA ALA A 39 -4.19 -4.98 23.20
C ALA A 39 -4.25 -5.50 21.76
N GLU A 40 -3.25 -6.27 21.30
CA GLU A 40 -3.24 -6.90 19.98
C GLU A 40 -4.40 -7.87 19.82
N LYS A 41 -4.55 -8.83 20.75
CA LYS A 41 -5.59 -9.87 20.69
C LYS A 41 -6.98 -9.27 20.57
N TYR A 42 -7.31 -8.28 21.40
CA TYR A 42 -8.62 -7.65 21.39
C TYR A 42 -8.83 -6.74 20.17
N SER A 43 -7.78 -6.05 19.69
CA SER A 43 -7.86 -5.25 18.45
C SER A 43 -8.14 -6.15 17.23
N VAL A 44 -7.41 -7.27 17.10
CA VAL A 44 -7.62 -8.24 16.01
C VAL A 44 -9.01 -8.87 16.10
N LYS A 45 -9.48 -9.23 17.30
CA LYS A 45 -10.84 -9.75 17.48
C LYS A 45 -11.88 -8.72 17.04
N ALA A 46 -11.75 -7.46 17.46
CA ALA A 46 -12.65 -6.38 17.04
C ALA A 46 -12.63 -6.15 15.52
N MET A 47 -11.44 -6.15 14.90
CA MET A 47 -11.30 -6.04 13.44
C MET A 47 -12.05 -7.15 12.71
N ARG A 48 -11.88 -8.41 13.14
CA ARG A 48 -12.57 -9.57 12.54
C ARG A 48 -14.09 -9.46 12.68
N THR A 49 -14.60 -9.08 13.85
CA THR A 49 -16.04 -8.89 14.06
C THR A 49 -16.61 -7.82 13.13
N VAL A 50 -15.93 -6.66 13.01
CA VAL A 50 -16.35 -5.56 12.12
C VAL A 50 -16.27 -5.95 10.63
N MET A 51 -15.34 -6.82 10.25
CA MET A 51 -15.21 -7.29 8.86
C MET A 51 -16.25 -8.35 8.47
N LEU A 52 -16.62 -9.23 9.39
CA LEU A 52 -17.53 -10.34 9.12
C LEU A 52 -19.00 -9.93 9.16
N ASP A 53 -19.33 -8.86 9.88
CA ASP A 53 -20.70 -8.42 10.07
C ASP A 53 -20.93 -7.04 9.44
N ASN A 54 -21.57 -7.05 8.26
CA ASN A 54 -21.96 -5.88 7.49
C ASN A 54 -23.01 -4.99 8.20
N SER A 55 -23.57 -5.42 9.34
CA SER A 55 -24.52 -4.62 10.11
C SER A 55 -23.85 -3.53 10.95
N TYR A 56 -22.56 -3.65 11.26
CA TYR A 56 -21.83 -2.64 12.03
C TYR A 56 -21.36 -1.49 11.14
N LYS A 57 -21.50 -0.25 11.65
CA LYS A 57 -20.82 0.91 11.07
C LYS A 57 -19.32 0.63 11.10
N ARG A 58 -18.65 0.81 9.96
CA ARG A 58 -17.20 0.67 9.88
C ARG A 58 -16.56 1.59 10.93
N ASN A 59 -15.77 1.02 11.83
CA ASN A 59 -15.03 1.77 12.84
C ASN A 59 -13.53 1.63 12.55
N PRO A 60 -12.78 2.74 12.35
CA PRO A 60 -11.35 2.68 12.09
C PRO A 60 -10.50 2.48 13.36
N GLU A 61 -11.07 2.61 14.55
CA GLU A 61 -10.34 2.53 15.81
C GLU A 61 -9.60 1.22 16.06
N PRO A 62 -10.16 0.02 15.82
CA PRO A 62 -9.42 -1.25 15.98
C PRO A 62 -8.10 -1.28 15.20
N TYR A 63 -8.12 -0.76 13.96
CA TYR A 63 -6.95 -0.70 13.09
C TYR A 63 -5.90 0.27 13.64
N ARG A 64 -6.33 1.43 14.17
CA ARG A 64 -5.44 2.39 14.82
C ARG A 64 -4.78 1.80 16.07
N TYR A 65 -5.55 1.14 16.94
CA TYR A 65 -5.00 0.55 18.16
C TYR A 65 -4.02 -0.59 17.83
N LEU A 66 -4.34 -1.42 16.84
CA LEU A 66 -3.40 -2.44 16.37
C LEU A 66 -2.11 -1.81 15.81
N ALA A 67 -2.21 -0.73 15.04
CA ALA A 67 -1.04 -0.01 14.53
C ALA A 67 -0.16 0.54 15.66
N GLU A 68 -0.75 1.12 16.71
CA GLU A 68 -0.02 1.60 17.90
C GLU A 68 0.68 0.46 18.66
N VAL A 69 0.06 -0.72 18.75
CA VAL A 69 0.71 -1.90 19.33
C VAL A 69 1.95 -2.31 18.52
N LEU A 70 1.83 -2.33 17.19
CA LEU A 70 2.92 -2.69 16.29
C LEU A 70 4.07 -1.68 16.34
N GLU A 71 3.78 -0.38 16.41
CA GLU A 71 4.79 0.66 16.64
C GLU A 71 5.57 0.40 17.94
N ARG A 72 4.87 0.18 19.06
CA ARG A 72 5.52 -0.09 20.35
C ARG A 72 6.34 -1.37 20.34
N ARG A 73 5.92 -2.40 19.60
CA ARG A 73 6.75 -3.60 19.41
C ARG A 73 8.01 -3.33 18.60
N ALA A 74 7.95 -2.44 17.62
CA ALA A 74 9.13 -2.04 16.86
C ALA A 74 10.17 -1.25 17.67
N GLU A 75 9.77 -0.67 18.81
CA GLU A 75 10.67 0.03 19.73
C GLU A 75 11.58 -0.92 20.54
N ASP A 76 11.21 -2.20 20.66
CA ASP A 76 12.01 -3.20 21.38
C ASP A 76 13.34 -3.46 20.67
N LYS A 77 14.42 -2.93 21.24
CA LYS A 77 15.79 -3.04 20.71
C LYS A 77 16.35 -4.46 20.80
N ASN A 78 15.73 -5.37 21.56
CA ASN A 78 16.15 -6.77 21.65
C ASN A 78 15.71 -7.59 20.43
N LEU A 79 14.77 -7.09 19.64
CA LEU A 79 14.30 -7.76 18.43
C LEU A 79 15.25 -7.50 17.27
N GLU A 80 15.38 -8.52 16.40
CA GLU A 80 16.12 -8.41 15.15
C GLU A 80 15.57 -7.26 14.28
N LEU A 81 16.48 -6.50 13.66
CA LEU A 81 16.16 -5.39 12.75
C LEU A 81 15.06 -5.72 11.73
N PRO A 82 15.13 -6.83 10.95
CA PRO A 82 14.06 -7.17 10.00
C PRO A 82 12.69 -7.37 10.64
N ARG A 83 12.62 -7.86 11.89
CA ARG A 83 11.35 -8.03 12.61
C ARG A 83 10.76 -6.68 13.03
N ARG A 84 11.61 -5.76 13.48
CA ARG A 84 11.21 -4.38 13.85
C ARG A 84 10.71 -3.61 12.62
N GLN A 85 11.43 -3.69 11.50
CA GLN A 85 11.02 -3.10 10.22
C GLN A 85 9.68 -3.67 9.75
N ARG A 86 9.46 -4.99 9.87
CA ARG A 86 8.17 -5.62 9.53
C ARG A 86 7.02 -5.04 10.35
N PHE A 87 7.19 -4.86 11.65
CA PHE A 87 6.15 -4.24 12.49
C PHE A 87 5.83 -2.81 12.08
N LEU A 88 6.85 -2.01 11.73
CA LEU A 88 6.65 -0.65 11.21
C LEU A 88 5.90 -0.63 9.87
N LEU A 89 6.22 -1.53 8.95
CA LEU A 89 5.50 -1.65 7.67
C LEU A 89 4.03 -2.04 7.89
N GLN A 90 3.76 -2.96 8.81
CA GLN A 90 2.39 -3.34 9.20
C GLN A 90 1.64 -2.19 9.88
N ALA A 91 2.31 -1.42 10.75
CA ALA A 91 1.72 -0.23 11.36
C ALA A 91 1.39 0.82 10.29
N ALA A 92 2.31 1.08 9.35
CA ALA A 92 2.12 2.04 8.27
C ALA A 92 0.93 1.68 7.38
N SER A 93 0.74 0.40 7.05
CA SER A 93 -0.40 -0.05 6.24
C SER A 93 -1.73 0.16 6.96
N LEU A 94 -1.81 -0.13 8.26
CA LEU A 94 -2.99 0.11 9.09
C LEU A 94 -3.30 1.60 9.24
N TYR A 95 -2.29 2.44 9.47
CA TYR A 95 -2.48 3.90 9.50
C TYR A 95 -2.92 4.44 8.14
N ASN A 96 -2.35 3.94 7.04
CA ASN A 96 -2.80 4.34 5.71
C ASN A 96 -4.26 3.93 5.46
N PHE A 97 -4.66 2.74 5.90
CA PHE A 97 -6.05 2.30 5.86
C PHE A 97 -6.98 3.25 6.64
N VAL A 98 -6.63 3.59 7.89
CA VAL A 98 -7.39 4.56 8.71
C VAL A 98 -7.45 5.93 8.03
N ARG A 99 -6.35 6.41 7.45
CA ARG A 99 -6.31 7.68 6.71
C ARG A 99 -7.26 7.69 5.52
N ASN A 100 -7.29 6.61 4.74
CA ASN A 100 -8.15 6.48 3.57
C ASN A 100 -9.61 6.37 3.98
N PHE A 101 -9.90 5.62 5.04
CA PHE A 101 -11.24 5.54 5.63
C PHE A 101 -11.80 6.93 5.98
N LEU A 102 -10.99 7.79 6.61
CA LEU A 102 -11.37 9.16 6.95
C LEU A 102 -11.56 10.08 5.73
N LYS A 103 -10.91 9.78 4.58
CA LYS A 103 -11.09 10.52 3.33
C LYS A 103 -12.39 10.16 2.61
N THR A 104 -12.84 8.91 2.69
CA THR A 104 -13.98 8.40 1.90
C THR A 104 -15.35 8.66 2.53
N GLU A 105 -15.45 8.70 3.85
CA GLU A 105 -16.76 8.77 4.53
C GLU A 105 -17.33 10.19 4.68
N ASP A 106 -16.73 11.20 4.03
CA ASP A 106 -17.19 12.61 4.09
C ASP A 106 -17.51 13.04 5.54
N VAL A 107 -16.71 12.56 6.50
CA VAL A 107 -16.94 12.79 7.93
C VAL A 107 -16.53 14.23 8.22
N GLU A 108 -17.44 15.16 7.92
CA GLU A 108 -17.36 16.57 8.28
C GLU A 108 -17.48 16.71 9.81
N GLY A 109 -16.39 16.40 10.51
CA GLY A 109 -16.29 16.51 11.96
C GLY A 109 -14.92 16.96 12.39
N GLU A 110 -14.86 17.83 13.40
CA GLU A 110 -13.60 18.29 14.02
C GLU A 110 -12.76 17.12 14.55
N LEU A 111 -13.42 16.07 15.04
CA LEU A 111 -12.78 14.83 15.49
C LEU A 111 -12.10 14.07 14.34
N SER A 112 -12.75 13.98 13.17
CA SER A 112 -12.18 13.32 11.97
C SER A 112 -10.94 14.07 11.47
N LYS A 113 -11.00 15.41 11.42
CA LYS A 113 -9.84 16.26 11.08
C LYS A 113 -8.69 16.07 12.07
N THR A 114 -8.99 15.99 13.36
CA THR A 114 -7.98 15.77 14.41
C THR A 114 -7.34 14.39 14.26
N LEU A 115 -8.15 13.36 14.05
CA LEU A 115 -7.67 11.99 13.87
C LEU A 115 -6.82 11.85 12.60
N SER A 116 -7.22 12.48 11.49
CA SER A 116 -6.47 12.50 10.24
C SER A 116 -5.09 13.15 10.40
N LYS A 117 -4.99 14.24 11.19
CA LYS A 117 -3.71 14.86 11.55
C LYS A 117 -2.83 13.94 12.40
N ILE A 118 -3.41 13.24 13.37
CA ILE A 118 -2.69 12.27 14.22
C ILE A 118 -2.12 11.15 13.35
N VAL A 119 -2.94 10.56 12.50
CA VAL A 119 -2.54 9.45 11.62
C VAL A 119 -1.48 9.89 10.61
N SER A 120 -1.62 11.08 10.04
CA SER A 120 -0.59 11.64 9.14
C SER A 120 0.74 11.84 9.84
N ARG A 121 0.74 12.30 11.11
CA ARG A 121 1.94 12.41 11.92
C ARG A 121 2.56 11.03 12.19
N LYS A 122 1.76 10.04 12.61
CA LYS A 122 2.23 8.67 12.84
C LYS A 122 2.89 8.05 11.61
N LEU A 123 2.34 8.26 10.42
CA LEU A 123 2.97 7.82 9.19
C LEU A 123 4.33 8.49 8.94
N LEU A 124 4.49 9.78 9.28
CA LEU A 124 5.80 10.45 9.21
C LEU A 124 6.77 9.88 10.24
N ASP A 125 6.33 9.70 11.50
CA ASP A 125 7.15 9.12 12.56
C ASP A 125 7.67 7.71 12.15
N ILE A 126 6.81 6.87 11.56
CA ILE A 126 7.22 5.56 11.04
C ILE A 126 8.26 5.69 9.91
N GLN A 127 8.09 6.67 9.02
CA GLN A 127 9.07 6.90 7.96
C GLN A 127 10.42 7.30 8.54
N ASP A 128 10.44 8.26 9.46
CA ASP A 128 11.67 8.74 10.06
C ASP A 128 12.36 7.61 10.83
N ASN A 129 11.60 6.80 11.59
CA ASN A 129 12.10 5.60 12.26
C ASN A 129 12.69 4.59 11.27
N MET A 130 12.03 4.32 10.15
CA MET A 130 12.53 3.40 9.12
C MET A 130 13.82 3.91 8.48
N VAL A 131 13.92 5.22 8.24
CA VAL A 131 15.11 5.87 7.69
C VAL A 131 16.28 5.79 8.68
N GLU A 132 16.05 6.08 9.96
CA GLU A 132 17.07 5.96 11.00
C GLU A 132 17.55 4.52 11.18
N MET A 133 16.63 3.54 11.12
CA MET A 133 16.96 2.11 11.24
C MET A 133 17.91 1.59 10.16
N VAL A 134 17.92 2.21 8.98
CA VAL A 134 18.83 1.85 7.89
C VAL A 134 20.09 2.72 7.85
N GLY A 135 20.29 3.58 8.85
CA GLY A 135 21.44 4.49 8.94
C GLY A 135 21.31 5.78 8.11
N GLY A 136 20.12 6.04 7.55
CA GLY A 136 19.83 7.28 6.84
C GLY A 136 19.49 8.44 7.78
N ASN A 137 19.44 9.65 7.24
CA ASN A 137 19.01 10.85 7.98
C ASN A 137 17.61 11.30 7.50
N PRO A 138 16.60 11.30 8.38
CA PRO A 138 15.24 11.75 8.04
C PRO A 138 15.19 13.16 7.42
N LEU A 139 16.09 14.07 7.82
CA LEU A 139 16.15 15.44 7.28
C LEU A 139 16.59 15.50 5.81
N HIS A 140 17.26 14.44 5.32
CA HIS A 140 17.66 14.31 3.92
C HIS A 140 16.73 13.37 3.13
N CYS A 141 15.70 12.82 3.77
CA CYS A 141 14.70 12.00 3.13
C CYS A 141 13.81 12.86 2.23
N LYS A 142 13.90 12.65 0.91
CA LYS A 142 13.08 13.38 -0.09
C LYS A 142 11.72 12.74 -0.34
N PHE A 143 11.32 11.77 0.47
CA PHE A 143 10.13 10.98 0.21
C PHE A 143 8.89 11.86 0.27
N ASN A 144 8.23 12.02 -0.87
CA ASN A 144 7.00 12.79 -0.96
C ASN A 144 5.83 11.89 -1.37
N SER A 145 5.13 11.35 -0.36
CA SER A 145 3.97 10.49 -0.59
C SER A 145 2.81 11.23 -1.26
N GLU A 146 2.63 12.52 -1.00
CA GLU A 146 1.51 13.31 -1.56
C GLU A 146 1.71 13.59 -3.06
N LEU A 147 2.93 13.96 -3.47
CA LEU A 147 3.26 14.11 -4.88
C LEU A 147 3.03 12.82 -5.65
N LYS A 148 3.51 11.69 -5.12
CA LYS A 148 3.32 10.37 -5.75
C LYS A 148 1.86 9.94 -5.78
N GLU A 149 1.08 10.23 -4.73
CA GLU A 149 -0.37 10.01 -4.73
C GLU A 149 -1.06 10.82 -5.84
N ASN A 150 -0.62 12.06 -6.07
CA ASN A 150 -1.16 12.92 -7.13
C ASN A 150 -0.74 12.45 -8.54
N GLU A 151 0.52 12.05 -8.73
CA GLU A 151 1.01 11.49 -9.99
C GLU A 151 0.21 10.24 -10.38
N LEU A 152 0.00 9.32 -9.44
CA LEU A 152 -0.78 8.10 -9.68
C LEU A 152 -2.26 8.42 -9.95
N LYS A 153 -2.85 9.39 -9.26
CA LYS A 153 -4.21 9.86 -9.54
C LYS A 153 -4.34 10.49 -10.93
N ASN A 154 -3.37 11.28 -11.36
CA ASN A 154 -3.36 11.89 -12.68
C ASN A 154 -3.30 10.82 -13.76
N LEU A 155 -2.40 9.83 -13.61
CA LEU A 155 -2.31 8.69 -14.52
C LEU A 155 -3.64 7.92 -14.60
N ARG A 156 -4.27 7.64 -13.45
CA ARG A 156 -5.60 6.98 -13.39
C ARG A 156 -6.67 7.77 -14.14
N ASN A 157 -6.70 9.09 -13.96
CA ASN A 157 -7.67 9.96 -14.61
C ASN A 157 -7.45 10.03 -16.13
N GLU A 158 -6.19 10.07 -16.57
CA GLU A 158 -5.84 10.05 -18.00
C GLU A 158 -6.27 8.72 -18.65
N VAL A 159 -5.94 7.60 -18.02
CA VAL A 159 -6.35 6.27 -18.50
C VAL A 159 -7.86 6.15 -18.59
N LYS A 160 -8.58 6.63 -17.57
CA LYS A 160 -10.05 6.64 -17.57
C LYS A 160 -10.61 7.43 -18.74
N LYS A 161 -10.11 8.65 -18.99
CA LYS A 161 -10.53 9.48 -20.13
C LYS A 161 -10.21 8.82 -21.48
N SER A 162 -9.06 8.17 -21.60
CA SER A 162 -8.68 7.44 -22.81
C SER A 162 -9.62 6.26 -23.07
N LEU A 163 -9.96 5.48 -22.04
CA LEU A 163 -10.93 4.38 -22.14
C LEU A 163 -12.32 4.87 -22.52
N GLU A 164 -12.83 5.92 -21.86
CA GLU A 164 -14.13 6.54 -22.19
C GLU A 164 -14.17 7.03 -23.65
N SER A 165 -13.05 7.57 -24.14
CA SER A 165 -12.92 8.03 -25.54
C SER A 165 -12.99 6.86 -26.53
N ILE A 166 -12.35 5.73 -26.22
CA ILE A 166 -12.41 4.51 -27.03
C ILE A 166 -13.85 3.95 -27.06
N GLU A 167 -14.50 3.84 -25.90
CA GLU A 167 -15.89 3.36 -25.77
C GLU A 167 -16.89 4.23 -26.54
N CYS A 168 -16.71 5.56 -26.50
CA CYS A 168 -17.56 6.49 -27.24
C CYS A 168 -17.42 6.31 -28.76
N ARG A 169 -16.19 6.16 -29.27
CA ARG A 169 -15.94 5.87 -30.69
C ARG A 169 -16.55 4.55 -31.14
N ARG A 170 -16.47 3.51 -30.29
CA ARG A 170 -17.11 2.22 -30.53
C ARG A 170 -18.63 2.35 -30.63
N SER A 171 -19.25 3.07 -29.69
CA SER A 171 -20.71 3.26 -29.64
C SER A 171 -21.24 3.97 -30.89
N SER A 172 -20.55 5.01 -31.37
CA SER A 172 -20.94 5.77 -32.56
C SER A 172 -20.84 4.97 -33.86
N LYS A 173 -19.82 4.11 -34.01
CA LYS A 173 -19.61 3.30 -35.23
C LYS A 173 -20.59 2.12 -35.34
N ASN A 174 -21.05 1.56 -34.22
CA ASN A 174 -22.00 0.44 -34.20
C ASN A 174 -23.39 0.81 -34.76
N THR A 175 -23.77 2.09 -34.74
CA THR A 175 -25.01 2.59 -35.36
C THR A 175 -24.97 2.67 -36.88
N GLU A 176 -23.79 2.58 -37.50
CA GLU A 176 -23.60 2.85 -38.94
C GLU A 176 -23.19 1.60 -39.76
N SER A 177 -22.58 0.56 -39.15
CA SER A 177 -22.00 -0.56 -39.91
C SER A 177 -22.94 -1.76 -40.10
N SER A 178 -23.32 -2.07 -41.35
CA SER A 178 -24.11 -3.27 -41.72
C SER A 178 -23.30 -4.37 -42.44
N ASN A 179 -21.98 -4.19 -42.65
CA ASN A 179 -21.14 -5.08 -43.47
C ASN A 179 -20.05 -5.82 -42.66
N LYS A 180 -19.89 -7.14 -42.86
CA LYS A 180 -18.89 -7.99 -42.17
C LYS A 180 -17.43 -7.56 -42.31
N CYS A 181 -17.05 -6.95 -43.44
CA CYS A 181 -15.67 -6.49 -43.68
C CYS A 181 -15.32 -5.26 -42.82
N ASP A 182 -16.32 -4.43 -42.50
CA ASP A 182 -16.19 -3.21 -41.72
C ASP A 182 -15.92 -3.54 -40.25
N VAL A 183 -16.67 -4.50 -39.69
CA VAL A 183 -16.53 -4.98 -38.31
C VAL A 183 -15.12 -5.50 -38.01
N ARG A 184 -14.49 -6.23 -38.95
CA ARG A 184 -13.13 -6.76 -38.73
C ARG A 184 -12.07 -5.66 -38.67
N GLN A 185 -12.21 -4.61 -39.48
CA GLN A 185 -11.27 -3.49 -39.45
C GLN A 185 -11.48 -2.65 -38.18
N MET A 186 -12.74 -2.42 -37.80
CA MET A 186 -13.06 -1.73 -36.55
C MET A 186 -12.45 -2.41 -35.32
N LEU A 187 -12.55 -3.75 -35.22
CA LEU A 187 -11.96 -4.51 -34.11
C LEU A 187 -10.42 -4.41 -34.10
N LYS A 188 -9.78 -4.37 -35.28
CA LYS A 188 -8.33 -4.18 -35.36
C LYS A 188 -7.93 -2.80 -34.85
N ASP A 189 -8.59 -1.75 -35.33
CA ASP A 189 -8.30 -0.37 -34.93
C ASP A 189 -8.51 -0.20 -33.41
N GLU A 190 -9.56 -0.79 -32.85
CA GLU A 190 -9.83 -0.80 -31.40
C GLU A 190 -8.73 -1.53 -30.62
N THR A 191 -8.31 -2.69 -31.10
CA THR A 191 -7.22 -3.46 -30.47
C THR A 191 -5.93 -2.66 -30.47
N GLU A 192 -5.57 -2.02 -31.59
CA GLU A 192 -4.37 -1.17 -31.66
C GLU A 192 -4.43 0.04 -30.72
N GLU A 193 -5.60 0.67 -30.55
CA GLU A 193 -5.77 1.76 -29.59
C GLU A 193 -5.59 1.30 -28.14
N ILE A 194 -6.14 0.13 -27.80
CA ILE A 194 -6.00 -0.47 -26.47
C ILE A 194 -4.55 -0.88 -26.21
N GLU A 195 -3.87 -1.49 -27.19
CA GLU A 195 -2.45 -1.87 -27.09
C GLU A 195 -1.56 -0.65 -26.83
N ARG A 196 -1.76 0.45 -27.59
CA ARG A 196 -1.03 1.71 -27.38
C ARG A 196 -1.28 2.31 -26.00
N LEU A 197 -2.51 2.23 -25.51
CA LEU A 197 -2.85 2.67 -24.16
C LEU A 197 -2.13 1.80 -23.11
N SER A 198 -2.13 0.48 -23.29
CA SER A 198 -1.46 -0.47 -22.39
C SER A 198 0.05 -0.25 -22.34
N ASP A 199 0.68 0.02 -23.48
CA ASP A 199 2.11 0.37 -23.56
C ASP A 199 2.40 1.68 -22.83
N THR A 200 1.56 2.69 -23.02
CA THR A 200 1.69 3.99 -22.33
C THR A 200 1.60 3.83 -20.82
N ILE A 201 0.62 3.04 -20.32
CA ILE A 201 0.47 2.72 -18.90
C ILE A 201 1.71 1.99 -18.39
N SER A 202 2.17 0.99 -19.12
CA SER A 202 3.30 0.15 -18.71
C SER A 202 4.60 0.96 -18.60
N VAL A 203 4.85 1.87 -19.56
CA VAL A 203 5.99 2.79 -19.49
C VAL A 203 5.86 3.75 -18.30
N GLY A 204 4.69 4.38 -18.12
CA GLY A 204 4.45 5.30 -17.01
C GLY A 204 4.66 4.64 -15.64
N MET A 205 4.17 3.41 -15.47
CA MET A 205 4.30 2.68 -14.20
C MET A 205 5.73 2.15 -13.97
N LYS A 206 6.47 1.78 -15.01
CA LYS A 206 7.91 1.45 -14.91
C LYS A 206 8.71 2.65 -14.44
N LEU A 207 8.45 3.83 -15.02
CA LEU A 207 9.09 5.09 -14.60
C LEU A 207 8.73 5.44 -13.16
N PHE A 208 7.45 5.30 -12.78
CA PHE A 208 7.01 5.54 -11.42
C PHE A 208 7.74 4.65 -10.40
N LEU A 209 7.84 3.35 -10.66
CA LEU A 209 8.57 2.41 -9.79
C LEU A 209 10.07 2.73 -9.76
N ALA A 210 10.67 3.04 -10.91
CA ALA A 210 12.09 3.41 -11.00
C ALA A 210 12.41 4.67 -10.18
N THR A 211 11.56 5.70 -10.22
CA THR A 211 11.70 6.91 -9.39
C THR A 211 11.69 6.56 -7.90
N ILE A 212 10.76 5.72 -7.45
CA ILE A 212 10.70 5.27 -6.05
C ILE A 212 11.97 4.53 -5.64
N ILE A 213 12.44 3.60 -6.47
CA ILE A 213 13.65 2.82 -6.18
C ILE A 213 14.88 3.74 -6.12
N ASN A 214 15.02 4.66 -7.08
CA ASN A 214 16.14 5.60 -7.12
C ASN A 214 16.17 6.52 -5.89
N GLU A 215 15.02 7.03 -5.43
CA GLU A 215 14.98 7.81 -4.19
C GLU A 215 15.43 7.00 -2.96
N CYS A 216 15.04 5.73 -2.88
CA CYS A 216 15.49 4.85 -1.80
C CYS A 216 16.98 4.52 -1.90
N LEU A 217 17.52 4.34 -3.12
CA LEU A 217 18.95 4.16 -3.36
C LEU A 217 19.75 5.41 -2.98
N GLU A 218 19.29 6.60 -3.37
CA GLU A 218 19.91 7.87 -2.96
C GLU A 218 20.01 7.99 -1.44
N LEU A 219 18.98 7.52 -0.72
CA LEU A 219 18.95 7.52 0.74
C LEU A 219 19.93 6.49 1.35
N LEU A 220 19.99 5.27 0.80
CA LEU A 220 20.85 4.20 1.31
C LEU A 220 22.32 4.35 0.92
N GLY A 221 22.60 5.11 -0.14
CA GLY A 221 23.93 5.29 -0.69
C GLY A 221 24.31 4.20 -1.70
N THR A 222 25.62 4.04 -1.91
CA THR A 222 26.17 3.15 -2.93
C THR A 222 25.86 1.68 -2.63
N PRO A 223 25.26 0.92 -3.56
CA PRO A 223 25.07 -0.51 -3.41
C PRO A 223 26.41 -1.25 -3.24
N PRO A 224 26.48 -2.27 -2.37
CA PRO A 224 27.71 -3.03 -2.13
C PRO A 224 28.07 -4.00 -3.27
N CYS A 225 27.15 -4.27 -4.21
CA CYS A 225 27.40 -5.09 -5.38
C CYS A 225 26.57 -4.64 -6.59
N ASP A 226 26.88 -5.20 -7.77
CA ASP A 226 26.08 -4.94 -8.96
C ASP A 226 24.70 -5.58 -8.80
N HIS A 227 23.69 -4.88 -9.30
CA HIS A 227 22.33 -5.33 -9.23
C HIS A 227 21.52 -4.87 -10.44
N GLU A 228 20.47 -5.61 -10.72
CA GLU A 228 19.48 -5.28 -11.74
C GLU A 228 18.08 -5.37 -11.14
N VAL A 229 17.23 -4.39 -11.43
CA VAL A 229 15.82 -4.42 -11.06
C VAL A 229 15.03 -4.99 -12.22
N ILE A 230 14.39 -6.13 -12.00
CA ILE A 230 13.50 -6.74 -12.97
C ILE A 230 12.06 -6.57 -12.53
N VAL A 231 11.21 -6.28 -13.50
CA VAL A 231 9.77 -6.23 -13.31
C VAL A 231 9.18 -7.57 -13.72
N LEU A 232 8.18 -8.04 -12.98
CA LEU A 232 7.50 -9.31 -13.17
C LEU A 232 6.00 -9.06 -13.44
N GLY A 233 5.25 -10.13 -13.66
CA GLY A 233 3.79 -10.03 -13.60
C GLY A 233 3.10 -9.36 -14.78
N SER A 234 2.02 -8.65 -14.47
CA SER A 234 1.24 -7.87 -15.44
C SER A 234 2.07 -6.73 -16.06
N LEU A 235 2.97 -6.11 -15.30
CA LEU A 235 3.81 -5.02 -15.81
C LEU A 235 4.89 -5.50 -16.76
N ALA A 236 5.42 -6.71 -16.55
CA ALA A 236 6.34 -7.35 -17.49
C ALA A 236 5.67 -7.73 -18.81
N ARG A 237 4.37 -8.07 -18.78
CA ARG A 237 3.58 -8.47 -19.96
C ARG A 237 2.89 -7.31 -20.67
N ASN A 238 3.12 -6.07 -20.24
CA ASN A 238 2.39 -4.88 -20.68
C ASN A 238 0.86 -5.04 -20.56
N GLU A 239 0.39 -5.78 -19.55
CA GLU A 239 -1.04 -6.00 -19.24
C GLU A 239 -1.46 -5.23 -17.97
N MET A 240 -0.57 -4.40 -17.43
CA MET A 240 -0.81 -3.74 -16.16
C MET A 240 -1.78 -2.56 -16.29
N THR A 241 -2.65 -2.40 -15.29
CA THR A 241 -3.47 -1.20 -15.12
C THR A 241 -2.92 -0.34 -13.97
N PRO A 242 -3.26 0.96 -13.88
CA PRO A 242 -2.86 1.82 -12.76
C PRO A 242 -3.45 1.41 -11.38
N TYR A 243 -4.20 0.31 -11.32
CA TYR A 243 -4.80 -0.27 -10.12
C TYR A 243 -4.16 -1.59 -9.72
N SER A 244 -3.34 -2.17 -10.58
CA SER A 244 -2.66 -3.43 -10.33
C SER A 244 -1.53 -3.27 -9.32
N ASP A 245 -1.22 -4.38 -8.63
CA ASP A 245 -0.05 -4.46 -7.76
C ASP A 245 1.26 -4.47 -8.56
N PHE A 246 2.36 -4.04 -7.93
CA PHE A 246 3.69 -4.16 -8.49
C PHE A 246 4.34 -5.50 -8.13
N GLU A 247 4.79 -6.22 -9.14
CA GLU A 247 5.62 -7.41 -8.99
C GLU A 247 7.00 -7.10 -9.57
N TRP A 248 8.04 -7.22 -8.74
CA TRP A 248 9.41 -6.89 -9.11
C TRP A 248 10.40 -7.69 -8.27
N ALA A 249 11.63 -7.80 -8.74
CA ALA A 249 12.72 -8.45 -8.03
C ALA A 249 14.04 -7.71 -8.28
N ILE A 250 14.98 -7.94 -7.36
CA ILE A 250 16.36 -7.45 -7.50
C ILE A 250 17.24 -8.67 -7.72
N LEU A 251 17.95 -8.68 -8.83
CA LEU A 251 19.01 -9.65 -9.10
C LEU A 251 20.32 -9.05 -8.60
N THR A 252 21.06 -9.80 -7.79
CA THR A 252 22.38 -9.40 -7.29
C THR A 252 23.43 -10.37 -7.81
N ASN A 253 24.65 -9.88 -8.07
CA ASN A 253 25.77 -10.75 -8.44
C ASN A 253 26.56 -11.29 -7.24
N SER A 254 26.18 -10.92 -6.01
CA SER A 254 26.79 -11.35 -4.76
C SER A 254 25.76 -11.94 -3.80
N GLU A 255 26.18 -12.95 -3.03
CA GLU A 255 25.41 -13.56 -1.94
C GLU A 255 25.90 -13.14 -0.55
N GLU A 256 26.83 -12.18 -0.48
CA GLU A 256 27.36 -11.67 0.78
C GLU A 256 26.26 -11.08 1.66
N GLU A 257 26.42 -11.23 2.98
CA GLU A 257 25.39 -10.81 3.93
C GLU A 257 25.16 -9.30 3.89
N GLU A 258 26.20 -8.50 3.64
CA GLU A 258 26.10 -7.05 3.49
C GLU A 258 25.20 -6.66 2.30
N CYS A 259 25.30 -7.39 1.19
CA CYS A 259 24.44 -7.21 0.02
C CYS A 259 22.98 -7.57 0.36
N LYS A 260 22.76 -8.70 1.03
CA LYS A 260 21.42 -9.12 1.47
C LYS A 260 20.77 -8.10 2.40
N VAL A 261 21.53 -7.59 3.38
CA VAL A 261 21.04 -6.56 4.31
C VAL A 261 20.72 -5.26 3.58
N PHE A 262 21.58 -4.82 2.66
CA PHE A 262 21.35 -3.61 1.86
C PHE A 262 20.06 -3.70 1.04
N PHE A 263 19.90 -4.76 0.24
CA PHE A 263 18.72 -4.90 -0.62
C PHE A 263 17.44 -5.22 0.17
N ARG A 264 17.53 -5.88 1.33
CA ARG A 264 16.39 -5.99 2.26
C ARG A 264 15.95 -4.61 2.76
N ASN A 265 16.89 -3.74 3.13
CA ASN A 265 16.57 -2.37 3.53
C ASN A 265 15.96 -1.57 2.36
N LEU A 266 16.49 -1.73 1.14
CA LEU A 266 15.93 -1.11 -0.07
C LEU A 266 14.48 -1.54 -0.30
N THR A 267 14.21 -2.85 -0.32
CA THR A 267 12.86 -3.38 -0.52
C THR A 267 11.88 -2.91 0.55
N ASN A 268 12.31 -2.82 1.81
CA ASN A 268 11.49 -2.32 2.91
C ASN A 268 11.13 -0.83 2.73
N LEU A 269 12.08 0.02 2.31
CA LEU A 269 11.81 1.43 2.03
C LEU A 269 10.89 1.61 0.82
N VAL A 270 11.11 0.85 -0.26
CA VAL A 270 10.23 0.84 -1.43
C VAL A 270 8.81 0.41 -1.03
N HIS A 271 8.68 -0.63 -0.20
CA HIS A 271 7.39 -1.09 0.30
C HIS A 271 6.68 -0.03 1.14
N LEU A 272 7.41 0.68 2.01
CA LEU A 272 6.86 1.80 2.78
C LEU A 272 6.30 2.89 1.86
N GLN A 273 7.04 3.27 0.82
CA GLN A 273 6.59 4.32 -0.09
C GLN A 273 5.38 3.88 -0.94
N VAL A 274 5.46 2.71 -1.58
CA VAL A 274 4.38 2.18 -2.41
C VAL A 274 3.13 1.96 -1.57
N GLY A 275 3.26 1.35 -0.38
CA GLY A 275 2.15 1.10 0.53
C GLY A 275 1.46 2.37 1.05
N ARG A 276 2.13 3.52 1.05
CA ARG A 276 1.54 4.82 1.41
C ARG A 276 0.84 5.53 0.25
N VAL A 277 1.19 5.20 -0.99
CA VAL A 277 0.66 5.82 -2.21
C VAL A 277 -0.51 5.03 -2.77
N PHE A 278 -0.43 3.70 -2.73
CA PHE A 278 -1.49 2.84 -3.23
C PHE A 278 -2.65 2.81 -2.24
N VAL A 279 -3.71 3.53 -2.61
CA VAL A 279 -5.03 3.41 -1.99
C VAL A 279 -5.72 2.21 -2.63
N VAL A 280 -5.94 1.15 -1.86
CA VAL A 280 -6.95 0.14 -2.22
C VAL A 280 -8.29 0.80 -1.96
N VAL A 281 -9.01 1.10 -3.05
CA VAL A 281 -10.39 1.61 -3.03
C VAL A 281 -11.34 0.45 -2.75
#